data_AF-A0A843H1Y4-F1
#
_entry.id   AF-A0A843H1Y4-F1
#
_cell.length_a   1.000
_cell.length_b   1.000
_cell.length_c   1.000
_cell.angle_alpha   90.00
_cell.angle_beta   90.00
_cell.angle_gamma   90.00
#
_symmetry.space_group_name_H-M   'P 1'
#
loop_
_entity.id
_entity.type
_entity.pdbx_description
1 polymer ?
#
loop_
_entity_poly.entity_id
_entity_poly.type
_entity_poly.pdbx_seq_one_letter_code
_entity_poly.pdbx_strand_id
1 'polypeptide(L)'
;MVVDWTDFDWYEYIKSFGLVPKPKRNMGKDKKRIIDAYCAFDIETSIVWLNDDRSLFDVHSFMYIWQFQIEEHTVIGRTWAEFMSFLHCLSMVLFKLKKHFNTVEEPKLIIWVHNLSYEFAFLSGIYKFENDDVFFRDIRKPIYCRMFQHFEFRCSYIQTNLSLSALTKQMGVPVKLSGQKFDYNKVRFPWTELTDYELEYCITDVQSLVLAMKKRVQMNGDNLATVPITSTGYVRRDCKASLKDRFYDINEMKPDERQYRLLRKAFRGGNTHANRAYAGKIIKDVYSYDIVSCYPTQQLT
;
A
#
# COMPACT_ATOMS: atom_id res chain seq x y z
N MET A 1 -15.29 -3.80 14.18
CA MET A 1 -15.39 -4.28 15.58
C MET A 1 -14.01 -4.68 16.06
N VAL A 2 -13.55 -4.18 17.20
CA VAL A 2 -12.27 -4.63 17.79
C VAL A 2 -12.48 -5.99 18.44
N VAL A 3 -11.58 -6.94 18.21
CA VAL A 3 -11.65 -8.29 18.76
C VAL A 3 -10.31 -8.68 19.38
N ASP A 4 -10.35 -9.49 20.44
CA ASP A 4 -9.16 -10.20 20.90
C ASP A 4 -8.84 -11.33 19.91
N TRP A 5 -7.61 -11.37 19.44
CA TRP A 5 -7.19 -12.35 18.45
C TRP A 5 -6.97 -13.74 19.04
N THR A 6 -6.87 -13.90 20.37
CA THR A 6 -6.72 -15.22 21.00
C THR A 6 -8.03 -15.99 21.06
N ASP A 7 -9.14 -15.28 21.22
CA ASP A 7 -10.46 -15.87 21.48
C ASP A 7 -11.33 -15.92 20.21
N PHE A 8 -10.86 -15.32 19.12
CA PHE A 8 -11.59 -15.23 17.86
C PHE A 8 -11.31 -16.43 16.95
N ASP A 9 -12.37 -17.05 16.41
CA ASP A 9 -12.24 -18.17 15.46
C ASP A 9 -11.85 -17.67 14.06
N TRP A 10 -10.56 -17.37 13.90
CA TRP A 10 -9.98 -16.96 12.63
C TRP A 10 -10.11 -18.01 11.54
N TYR A 11 -10.20 -19.30 11.89
CA TYR A 11 -10.31 -20.35 10.90
C TYR A 11 -11.67 -20.29 10.20
N GLU A 12 -12.77 -20.35 10.95
CA GLU A 12 -14.11 -20.28 10.35
C GLU A 12 -14.37 -18.90 9.72
N TYR A 13 -13.88 -17.82 10.34
CA TYR A 13 -14.03 -16.49 9.77
C TYR A 13 -13.32 -16.35 8.42
N ILE A 14 -12.02 -16.69 8.32
CA ILE A 14 -11.27 -16.55 7.06
C ILE A 14 -11.77 -17.54 6.00
N LYS A 15 -12.15 -18.75 6.42
CA LYS A 15 -12.76 -19.76 5.55
C LYS A 15 -14.01 -19.25 4.85
N SER A 16 -14.83 -18.46 5.55
CA SER A 16 -16.11 -17.95 5.04
C SER A 16 -15.97 -17.09 3.77
N PHE A 17 -14.83 -16.41 3.57
CA PHE A 17 -14.57 -15.59 2.39
C PHE A 17 -14.20 -16.41 1.15
N GLY A 18 -13.66 -17.62 1.34
CA GLY A 18 -13.19 -18.45 0.23
C GLY A 18 -11.97 -17.86 -0.49
N LEU A 19 -11.72 -18.38 -1.70
CA LEU A 19 -10.64 -17.91 -2.57
C LEU A 19 -11.20 -17.00 -3.67
N VAL A 20 -10.40 -16.00 -4.04
CA VAL A 20 -10.71 -15.10 -5.16
C VAL A 20 -11.06 -15.92 -6.42
N PRO A 21 -12.19 -15.62 -7.09
CA PRO A 21 -12.64 -16.37 -8.26
C PRO A 21 -11.58 -16.43 -9.37
N LYS A 22 -11.49 -17.60 -10.02
CA LYS A 22 -10.55 -17.83 -11.13
C LYS A 22 -10.82 -16.80 -12.25
N PRO A 23 -9.84 -15.97 -12.63
CA PRO A 23 -10.00 -15.13 -13.82
C PRO A 23 -10.09 -16.00 -15.08
N LYS A 24 -10.84 -15.54 -16.09
CA LYS A 24 -10.98 -16.22 -17.41
C LYS A 24 -9.67 -16.38 -18.20
N ARG A 25 -8.54 -15.83 -17.73
CA ARG A 25 -7.26 -15.81 -18.44
C ARG A 25 -6.18 -16.51 -17.62
N ASN A 26 -5.29 -17.24 -18.29
CA ASN A 26 -4.15 -17.94 -17.69
C ASN A 26 -3.24 -16.97 -16.91
N MET A 27 -3.53 -16.75 -15.63
CA MET A 27 -2.57 -16.18 -14.70
C MET A 27 -1.66 -17.30 -14.15
N GLY A 28 -0.43 -16.92 -13.80
CA GLY A 28 0.52 -17.82 -13.13
C GLY A 28 -0.10 -18.49 -11.90
N LYS A 29 0.39 -19.69 -11.55
CA LYS A 29 -0.13 -20.51 -10.43
C LYS A 29 -0.28 -19.73 -9.12
N ASP A 30 0.59 -18.74 -8.93
CA ASP A 30 0.70 -17.93 -7.73
C ASP A 30 -0.49 -17.01 -7.44
N LYS A 31 -1.21 -16.58 -8.48
CA LYS A 31 -2.38 -15.69 -8.35
C LYS A 31 -3.70 -16.45 -8.14
N LYS A 32 -3.65 -17.78 -8.00
CA LYS A 32 -4.83 -18.67 -7.92
C LYS A 32 -5.24 -19.03 -6.49
N ARG A 33 -4.63 -18.40 -5.49
CA ARG A 33 -4.69 -18.82 -4.08
C ARG A 33 -4.77 -17.64 -3.13
N ILE A 34 -5.50 -16.59 -3.51
CA ILE A 34 -5.66 -15.41 -2.66
C ILE A 34 -6.98 -15.58 -1.90
N ILE A 35 -6.97 -15.40 -0.59
CA ILE A 35 -8.19 -15.30 0.22
C ILE A 35 -8.96 -14.06 -0.25
N ASP A 36 -10.26 -14.16 -0.49
CA ASP A 36 -11.09 -13.02 -0.92
C ASP A 36 -11.52 -12.15 0.27
N ALA A 37 -10.54 -11.74 1.07
CA ALA A 37 -10.70 -10.88 2.24
C ALA A 37 -9.78 -9.66 2.12
N TYR A 38 -10.33 -8.49 2.37
CA TYR A 38 -9.61 -7.23 2.38
C TYR A 38 -9.02 -6.98 3.76
N CYS A 39 -7.69 -6.89 3.80
CA CYS A 39 -6.96 -6.61 5.02
C CYS A 39 -6.21 -5.29 4.94
N ALA A 40 -5.97 -4.66 6.09
CA ALA A 40 -5.09 -3.51 6.22
C ALA A 40 -4.21 -3.65 7.45
N PHE A 41 -3.02 -3.06 7.40
CA PHE A 41 -2.10 -2.99 8.51
C PHE A 41 -1.54 -1.58 8.62
N ASP A 42 -1.46 -1.09 9.85
CA ASP A 42 -0.86 0.19 10.18
C ASP A 42 -0.16 0.11 11.54
N ILE A 43 0.78 1.03 11.76
CA ILE A 43 1.44 1.21 13.05
C ILE A 43 1.43 2.69 13.42
N GLU A 44 1.40 2.96 14.72
CA GLU A 44 1.76 4.28 15.22
C GLU A 44 3.04 4.20 16.04
N THR A 45 3.86 5.22 15.89
CA THR A 45 5.20 5.27 16.47
C THR A 45 5.40 6.54 17.26
N SER A 46 6.31 6.47 18.23
CA SER A 46 6.81 7.64 18.93
C SER A 46 8.28 7.79 18.66
N ILE A 47 8.74 9.04 18.70
CA ILE A 47 10.14 9.40 18.57
C ILE A 47 10.65 9.84 19.94
N VAL A 48 11.79 9.30 20.35
CA VAL A 48 12.52 9.70 21.55
C VAL A 48 13.91 10.18 21.18
N TRP A 49 14.34 11.21 21.90
CA TRP A 49 15.68 11.78 21.81
C TRP A 49 16.47 11.23 23.00
N LEU A 50 17.58 10.53 22.74
CA LEU A 50 18.41 9.97 23.81
C LEU A 50 19.24 11.02 24.53
N ASN A 51 19.54 12.14 23.85
CA ASN A 51 20.30 13.26 24.38
C ASN A 51 19.58 14.60 24.11
N ASP A 52 19.80 15.58 24.98
CA ASP A 52 19.20 16.92 24.88
C ASP A 52 19.75 17.76 23.72
N ASP A 53 20.91 17.39 23.16
CA ASP A 53 21.57 18.11 22.07
C ASP A 53 20.87 17.98 20.71
N ARG A 54 19.83 17.13 20.64
CA ARG A 54 19.04 16.83 19.44
C ARG A 54 19.89 16.45 18.23
N SER A 55 21.00 15.76 18.45
CA SER A 55 21.78 15.21 17.35
C SER A 55 20.93 14.22 16.53
N LEU A 56 21.08 14.23 15.20
CA LEU A 56 20.36 13.31 14.30
C LEU A 56 20.69 11.83 14.56
N PHE A 57 21.78 11.56 15.27
CA PHE A 57 22.23 10.20 15.59
C PHE A 57 21.61 9.64 16.88
N ASP A 58 20.97 10.51 17.68
CA ASP A 58 20.38 10.15 18.98
C ASP A 58 18.84 10.08 18.94
N VAL A 59 18.27 10.00 17.73
CA VAL A 59 16.83 9.91 17.50
C VAL A 59 16.44 8.47 17.26
N HIS A 60 15.56 7.95 18.12
CA HIS A 60 15.01 6.62 17.97
C HIS A 60 13.50 6.67 17.81
N SER A 61 12.98 5.90 16.85
CA SER A 61 11.55 5.68 16.68
C SER A 61 11.18 4.27 17.08
N PHE A 62 10.08 4.11 17.79
CA PHE A 62 9.54 2.79 18.15
C PHE A 62 8.02 2.78 17.98
N MET A 63 7.49 1.62 17.64
CA MET A 63 6.04 1.37 17.58
C MET A 63 5.48 1.29 19.00
N TYR A 64 4.36 1.97 19.26
CA TYR A 64 3.62 1.84 20.51
C TYR A 64 2.26 1.15 20.34
N ILE A 65 1.76 1.04 19.12
CA ILE A 65 0.54 0.33 18.77
C ILE A 65 0.60 -0.11 17.31
N TRP A 66 0.03 -1.26 17.02
CA TRP A 66 -0.26 -1.72 15.67
C TRP A 66 -1.73 -2.09 15.56
N GLN A 67 -2.28 -1.94 14.36
CA GLN A 67 -3.66 -2.27 14.06
C GLN A 67 -3.70 -3.12 12.79
N PHE A 68 -4.48 -4.20 12.83
CA PHE A 68 -4.65 -5.10 11.71
C PHE A 68 -6.14 -5.30 11.46
N GLN A 69 -6.62 -4.85 10.31
CA GLN A 69 -8.00 -5.03 9.88
C GLN A 69 -8.11 -6.29 9.00
N ILE A 70 -9.11 -7.14 9.27
CA ILE A 70 -9.57 -8.19 8.36
C ILE A 70 -11.08 -8.00 8.18
N GLU A 71 -11.47 -7.44 7.03
CA GLU A 71 -12.85 -7.12 6.70
C GLU A 71 -13.50 -6.25 7.78
N GLU A 72 -14.39 -6.80 8.62
CA GLU A 72 -15.12 -6.05 9.65
C GLU A 72 -14.44 -6.07 11.03
N HIS A 73 -13.41 -6.89 11.23
CA HIS A 73 -12.74 -7.06 12.51
C HIS A 73 -11.36 -6.39 12.55
N THR A 74 -11.11 -5.67 13.64
CA THR A 74 -9.84 -5.00 13.93
C THR A 74 -9.15 -5.72 15.08
N VAL A 75 -7.89 -6.11 14.89
CA VAL A 75 -7.01 -6.56 15.95
C VAL A 75 -6.05 -5.43 16.29
N ILE A 76 -5.79 -5.22 17.57
CA ILE A 76 -4.87 -4.21 18.06
C ILE A 76 -3.87 -4.90 18.98
N GLY A 77 -2.61 -4.51 18.88
CA GLY A 77 -1.60 -4.87 19.87
C GLY A 77 -0.61 -3.73 20.10
N ARG A 78 0.26 -3.92 21.07
CA ARG A 78 1.17 -2.90 21.60
C ARG A 78 2.64 -3.24 21.37
N THR A 79 2.94 -4.52 21.10
CA THR A 79 4.31 -5.01 20.93
C THR A 79 4.50 -5.82 19.64
N TRP A 80 5.73 -5.88 19.15
CA TRP A 80 6.07 -6.74 18.01
C TRP A 80 5.96 -8.23 18.33
N ALA A 81 6.13 -8.63 19.59
CA ALA A 81 5.94 -10.01 20.01
C ALA A 81 4.48 -10.45 19.83
N GLU A 82 3.51 -9.59 20.20
CA GLU A 82 2.09 -9.83 19.93
C GLU A 82 1.80 -9.88 18.44
N PHE A 83 2.36 -8.95 17.65
CA PHE A 83 2.19 -8.94 16.20
C PHE A 83 2.69 -10.24 15.56
N MET A 84 3.88 -10.72 15.95
CA MET A 84 4.46 -11.97 15.43
C MET A 84 3.64 -13.19 15.88
N SER A 85 3.10 -13.17 17.10
CA SER A 85 2.23 -14.23 17.62
C SER A 85 0.90 -14.28 16.85
N PHE A 86 0.33 -13.10 16.54
CA PHE A 86 -0.86 -12.98 15.71
C PHE A 86 -0.61 -13.47 14.27
N LEU A 87 0.48 -13.07 13.63
CA LEU A 87 0.85 -13.59 12.31
C LEU A 87 1.11 -15.10 12.32
N HIS A 88 1.67 -15.65 13.39
CA HIS A 88 1.83 -17.09 13.55
C HIS A 88 0.47 -17.80 13.66
N CYS A 89 -0.45 -17.26 14.45
CA CYS A 89 -1.84 -17.75 14.53
C CYS A 89 -2.50 -17.77 13.14
N LEU A 90 -2.44 -16.68 12.40
CA LEU A 90 -2.95 -16.61 11.03
C LEU A 90 -2.23 -17.59 10.08
N SER A 91 -0.92 -17.81 10.24
CA SER A 91 -0.19 -18.79 9.44
C SER A 91 -0.71 -20.21 9.66
N MET A 92 -1.03 -20.56 10.90
CA MET A 92 -1.65 -21.85 11.23
C MET A 92 -3.04 -21.99 10.63
N VAL A 93 -3.81 -20.90 10.57
CA VAL A 93 -5.11 -20.86 9.88
C VAL A 93 -4.93 -21.11 8.38
N LEU A 94 -4.02 -20.39 7.72
CA LEU A 94 -3.76 -20.54 6.27
C LEU A 94 -3.24 -21.95 5.94
N PHE A 95 -2.42 -22.54 6.81
CA PHE A 95 -2.00 -23.95 6.69
C PHE A 95 -3.18 -24.92 6.74
N LYS A 96 -4.15 -24.73 7.65
CA LYS A 96 -5.37 -25.56 7.68
C LYS A 96 -6.22 -25.34 6.42
N LEU A 97 -6.33 -24.09 5.96
CA LEU A 97 -7.12 -23.74 4.77
C LEU A 97 -6.54 -24.29 3.47
N LYS A 98 -5.22 -24.48 3.38
CA LYS A 98 -4.57 -25.19 2.27
C LYS A 98 -5.22 -26.55 2.01
N LYS A 99 -5.45 -27.33 3.08
CA LYS A 99 -6.13 -28.63 2.99
C LYS A 99 -7.60 -28.47 2.62
N HIS A 100 -8.30 -27.52 3.25
CA HIS A 100 -9.71 -27.27 2.99
C HIS A 100 -10.00 -26.88 1.53
N PHE A 101 -9.20 -25.98 0.96
CA PHE A 101 -9.33 -25.54 -0.43
C PHE A 101 -8.57 -26.40 -1.45
N ASN A 102 -7.91 -27.47 -0.99
CA ASN A 102 -7.11 -28.38 -1.83
C ASN A 102 -6.06 -27.65 -2.69
N THR A 103 -5.27 -26.77 -2.07
CA THR A 103 -4.19 -26.02 -2.73
C THR A 103 -2.82 -26.65 -2.48
N VAL A 104 -1.88 -26.46 -3.42
CA VAL A 104 -0.51 -27.02 -3.33
C VAL A 104 0.30 -26.35 -2.23
N GLU A 105 0.12 -25.06 -2.02
CA GLU A 105 0.74 -24.29 -0.94
C GLU A 105 -0.33 -23.38 -0.31
N GLU A 106 0.01 -22.77 0.82
CA GLU A 106 -0.89 -21.95 1.62
C GLU A 106 -1.51 -20.82 0.79
N PRO A 107 -2.79 -20.48 1.02
CA PRO A 107 -3.39 -19.32 0.40
C PRO A 107 -2.77 -18.03 0.94
N LYS A 108 -2.61 -17.03 0.08
CA LYS A 108 -2.06 -15.72 0.39
C LYS A 108 -3.13 -14.78 0.91
N LEU A 109 -2.77 -13.99 1.92
CA LEU A 109 -3.54 -12.87 2.42
C LEU A 109 -2.92 -11.58 1.90
N ILE A 110 -3.71 -10.76 1.19
CA ILE A 110 -3.26 -9.45 0.71
C ILE A 110 -3.58 -8.40 1.76
N ILE A 111 -2.54 -7.69 2.21
CA ILE A 111 -2.64 -6.72 3.29
C ILE A 111 -2.25 -5.35 2.75
N TRP A 112 -3.16 -4.39 2.81
CA TRP A 112 -2.89 -3.03 2.37
C TRP A 112 -2.23 -2.22 3.48
N VAL A 113 -1.12 -1.55 3.13
CA VAL A 113 -0.42 -0.62 4.03
C VAL A 113 -0.37 0.73 3.34
N HIS A 114 -0.84 1.78 4.01
CA HIS A 114 -0.84 3.13 3.43
C HIS A 114 0.51 3.79 3.64
N ASN A 115 1.32 3.81 2.58
CA ASN A 115 2.72 4.26 2.60
C ASN A 115 3.72 3.24 3.20
N LEU A 116 3.62 1.98 2.75
CA LEU A 116 4.47 0.82 3.13
C LEU A 116 5.97 1.11 3.32
N SER A 117 6.53 2.13 2.67
CA SER A 117 7.94 2.51 2.85
C SER A 117 8.28 2.83 4.32
N TYR A 118 7.31 3.38 5.05
CA TYR A 118 7.48 3.70 6.47
C TYR A 118 7.45 2.44 7.33
N GLU A 119 6.40 1.63 7.23
CA GLU A 119 6.22 0.40 8.02
C GLU A 119 7.31 -0.61 7.68
N PHE A 120 7.75 -0.69 6.42
CA PHE A 120 8.81 -1.58 5.99
C PHE A 120 10.13 -1.33 6.73
N ALA A 121 10.44 -0.08 7.12
CA ALA A 121 11.63 0.22 7.91
C ALA A 121 11.61 -0.54 9.25
N PHE A 122 10.45 -0.61 9.91
CA PHE A 122 10.27 -1.36 11.15
C PHE A 122 10.16 -2.87 10.91
N LEU A 123 9.38 -3.28 9.91
CA LEU A 123 9.20 -4.70 9.58
C LEU A 123 10.53 -5.37 9.24
N SER A 124 11.44 -4.66 8.55
CA SER A 124 12.78 -5.17 8.22
C SER A 124 13.69 -5.39 9.44
N GLY A 125 13.36 -4.76 10.59
CA GLY A 125 14.05 -4.97 11.85
C GLY A 125 13.55 -6.18 12.65
N ILE A 126 12.33 -6.66 12.38
CA ILE A 126 11.72 -7.80 13.11
C ILE A 126 11.59 -9.06 12.26
N TYR A 127 11.74 -8.93 10.94
CA TYR A 127 11.64 -10.04 9.99
C TYR A 127 12.75 -9.96 8.95
N LYS A 128 13.40 -11.09 8.69
CA LYS A 128 14.45 -11.20 7.69
C LYS A 128 13.83 -11.45 6.31
N PHE A 129 13.78 -10.41 5.49
CA PHE A 129 13.34 -10.49 4.10
C PHE A 129 14.45 -11.02 3.21
N GLU A 130 14.12 -11.97 2.34
CA GLU A 130 14.98 -12.40 1.23
C GLU A 130 14.65 -11.59 -0.04
N ASN A 131 15.50 -11.65 -1.06
CA ASN A 131 15.34 -10.83 -2.28
C ASN A 131 13.99 -11.05 -2.99
N ASP A 132 13.47 -12.28 -2.99
CA ASP A 132 12.21 -12.64 -3.64
C ASP A 132 10.96 -12.22 -2.84
N ASP A 133 11.14 -11.84 -1.57
CA ASP A 133 10.05 -11.37 -0.71
C ASP A 133 9.66 -9.93 -1.02
N VAL A 134 10.55 -9.14 -1.63
CA VAL A 134 10.40 -7.69 -1.75
C VAL A 134 10.48 -7.22 -3.19
N PHE A 135 9.72 -6.17 -3.53
CA PHE A 135 9.81 -5.54 -4.83
C PHE A 135 9.80 -4.02 -4.70
N PHE A 136 10.91 -3.39 -5.09
CA PHE A 136 11.10 -1.95 -4.95
C PHE A 136 10.92 -1.24 -6.29
N ARG A 137 10.27 -0.07 -6.26
CA ARG A 137 10.25 0.84 -7.42
C ARG A 137 11.49 1.73 -7.47
N ASP A 138 12.05 2.01 -6.32
CA ASP A 138 13.12 2.96 -6.08
C ASP A 138 13.73 2.64 -4.70
N ILE A 139 14.87 3.26 -4.38
CA ILE A 139 15.57 3.09 -3.10
C ILE A 139 14.60 3.37 -1.95
N ARG A 140 14.47 2.42 -1.01
CA ARG A 140 13.58 2.49 0.16
C ARG A 140 12.09 2.68 -0.16
N LYS A 141 11.64 2.39 -1.39
CA LYS A 141 10.23 2.47 -1.81
C LYS A 141 9.69 1.11 -2.26
N PRO A 142 9.41 0.19 -1.32
CA PRO A 142 8.79 -1.10 -1.63
C PRO A 142 7.37 -0.89 -2.19
N ILE A 143 7.06 -1.55 -3.30
CA ILE A 143 5.71 -1.71 -3.83
C ILE A 143 4.96 -2.76 -3.02
N TYR A 144 5.64 -3.87 -2.73
CA TYR A 144 5.16 -4.90 -1.82
C TYR A 144 6.33 -5.56 -1.08
N CYS A 145 6.03 -6.19 0.04
CA CYS A 145 6.89 -7.16 0.72
C CYS A 145 6.08 -8.39 1.15
N ARG A 146 6.75 -9.53 1.37
CA ARG A 146 6.14 -10.79 1.79
C ARG A 146 6.75 -11.28 3.08
N MET A 147 5.90 -11.61 4.05
CA MET A 147 6.32 -12.28 5.27
C MET A 147 5.77 -13.69 5.25
N PHE A 148 6.59 -14.66 5.65
CA PHE A 148 6.23 -16.07 5.75
C PHE A 148 5.64 -16.65 4.44
N GLN A 149 5.96 -16.08 3.29
CA GLN A 149 5.49 -16.45 1.94
C GLN A 149 3.99 -16.21 1.65
N HIS A 150 3.12 -16.21 2.66
CA HIS A 150 1.66 -16.06 2.49
C HIS A 150 1.07 -14.72 2.94
N PHE A 151 1.81 -13.84 3.63
CA PHE A 151 1.35 -12.48 3.89
C PHE A 151 1.99 -11.51 2.92
N GLU A 152 1.22 -10.97 1.97
CA GLU A 152 1.72 -10.01 0.98
C GLU A 152 1.22 -8.60 1.33
N PHE A 153 2.12 -7.80 1.91
CA PHE A 153 1.88 -6.40 2.23
C PHE A 153 2.07 -5.56 0.97
N ARG A 154 1.03 -4.85 0.54
CA ARG A 154 1.03 -4.01 -0.66
C ARG A 154 0.85 -2.54 -0.29
N CYS A 155 1.62 -1.68 -0.94
CA CYS A 155 1.54 -0.24 -0.73
C CYS A 155 0.32 0.38 -1.43
N SER A 156 -0.70 0.76 -0.66
CA SER A 156 -1.90 1.42 -1.21
C SER A 156 -1.60 2.83 -1.73
N TYR A 157 -0.63 3.54 -1.13
CA TYR A 157 -0.19 4.86 -1.60
C TYR A 157 0.42 4.79 -3.01
N ILE A 158 1.27 3.80 -3.30
CA ILE A 158 1.82 3.59 -4.65
C ILE A 158 0.71 3.13 -5.64
N GLN A 159 -0.27 2.40 -5.15
CA GLN A 159 -1.39 1.91 -5.95
C GLN A 159 -2.37 3.02 -6.35
N THR A 160 -2.57 4.01 -5.49
CA THR A 160 -3.56 5.07 -5.65
C THR A 160 -2.95 6.41 -6.06
N ASN A 161 -1.73 6.68 -5.61
CA ASN A 161 -1.06 7.98 -5.67
C ASN A 161 -1.85 9.09 -4.97
N LEU A 162 -2.54 8.75 -3.87
CA LEU A 162 -3.38 9.64 -3.08
C LEU A 162 -3.07 9.45 -1.60
N SER A 163 -3.17 10.51 -0.79
CA SER A 163 -3.23 10.36 0.67
C SER A 163 -4.48 9.56 1.08
N LEU A 164 -4.46 8.97 2.27
CA LEU A 164 -5.61 8.19 2.77
C LEU A 164 -6.87 9.05 2.86
N SER A 165 -6.75 10.31 3.29
CA SER A 165 -7.86 11.27 3.33
C SER A 165 -8.42 11.59 1.95
N ALA A 166 -7.56 11.77 0.93
CA ALA A 166 -7.99 12.00 -0.44
C ALA A 166 -8.62 10.75 -1.04
N LEU A 167 -8.06 9.57 -0.77
CA LEU A 167 -8.58 8.28 -1.22
C LEU A 167 -9.98 8.01 -0.64
N THR A 168 -10.15 8.15 0.68
CA THR A 168 -11.44 7.92 1.36
C THR A 168 -12.51 8.88 0.88
N LYS A 169 -12.16 10.18 0.74
CA LYS A 169 -13.03 11.18 0.14
C LYS A 169 -13.42 10.85 -1.30
N GLN A 170 -12.45 10.48 -2.15
CA GLN A 170 -12.71 10.12 -3.55
C GLN A 170 -13.61 8.88 -3.65
N MET A 171 -13.41 7.91 -2.77
CA MET A 171 -14.24 6.71 -2.72
C MET A 171 -15.57 6.95 -2.01
N GLY A 172 -15.81 8.10 -1.35
CA GLY A 172 -17.03 8.34 -0.59
C GLY A 172 -17.28 7.28 0.48
N VAL A 173 -16.22 6.91 1.21
CA VAL A 173 -16.28 6.08 2.42
C VAL A 173 -16.01 6.97 3.64
N PRO A 174 -16.30 6.53 4.89
CA PRO A 174 -16.01 7.30 6.09
C PRO A 174 -14.58 7.86 6.04
N VAL A 175 -14.47 9.16 6.24
CA VAL A 175 -13.19 9.87 6.15
C VAL A 175 -12.42 9.63 7.44
N LYS A 176 -11.11 9.42 7.31
CA LYS A 176 -10.14 9.43 8.40
C LYS A 176 -10.44 10.58 9.38
N LEU A 177 -10.39 10.30 10.68
CA LEU A 177 -10.55 11.31 11.71
C LEU A 177 -9.46 12.39 11.59
N SER A 178 -9.80 13.63 11.97
CA SER A 178 -8.86 14.75 11.85
C SER A 178 -7.66 14.57 12.79
N GLY A 179 -6.45 14.60 12.23
CA GLY A 179 -5.22 14.62 13.03
C GLY A 179 -5.04 15.89 13.87
N GLN A 180 -5.90 16.91 13.74
CA GLN A 180 -5.78 18.16 14.51
C GLN A 180 -5.90 17.96 16.03
N LYS A 181 -6.64 16.93 16.47
CA LYS A 181 -6.75 16.56 17.89
C LYS A 181 -5.67 15.55 18.31
N PHE A 182 -4.89 15.04 17.36
CA PHE A 182 -3.87 14.03 17.61
C PHE A 182 -2.52 14.72 17.77
N ASP A 183 -2.04 14.79 19.02
CA ASP A 183 -0.72 15.39 19.28
C ASP A 183 0.39 14.41 18.90
N TYR A 184 1.01 14.63 17.75
CA TYR A 184 2.16 13.86 17.27
C TYR A 184 3.45 14.12 18.06
N ASN A 185 3.50 15.17 18.89
CA ASN A 185 4.68 15.46 19.73
C ASN A 185 4.63 14.69 21.07
N LYS A 186 3.46 14.16 21.43
CA LYS A 186 3.31 13.35 22.64
C LYS A 186 3.93 11.98 22.44
N VAL A 187 4.96 11.69 23.24
CA VAL A 187 5.58 10.35 23.30
C VAL A 187 4.60 9.39 23.97
N ARG A 188 4.30 8.28 23.30
CA ARG A 188 3.46 7.19 23.77
C ARG A 188 4.28 5.91 23.75
N PHE A 189 4.31 5.21 24.86
CA PHE A 189 4.93 3.90 24.99
C PHE A 189 3.90 2.78 24.78
N PRO A 190 4.34 1.54 24.52
CA PRO A 190 3.43 0.38 24.46
C PRO A 190 2.50 0.25 25.67
N TRP A 191 2.94 0.68 26.86
CA TRP A 191 2.12 0.68 28.09
C TRP A 191 1.40 2.01 28.37
N THR A 192 1.57 3.04 27.54
CA THR A 192 0.84 4.31 27.70
C THR A 192 -0.63 4.11 27.35
N GLU A 193 -1.51 4.40 28.30
CA GLU A 193 -2.96 4.42 28.08
C GLU A 193 -3.30 5.44 26.98
N LEU A 194 -4.10 4.99 26.02
CA LEU A 194 -4.63 5.83 24.95
C LEU A 194 -6.01 6.31 25.33
N THR A 195 -6.30 7.57 25.01
CA THR A 195 -7.66 8.09 25.04
C THR A 195 -8.53 7.38 24.00
N ASP A 196 -9.84 7.34 24.23
CA ASP A 196 -10.80 6.77 23.28
C ASP A 196 -10.64 7.36 21.87
N TYR A 197 -10.36 8.66 21.78
CA TYR A 197 -10.11 9.34 20.51
C TYR A 197 -8.83 8.87 19.81
N GLU A 198 -7.71 8.74 20.55
CA GLU A 198 -6.45 8.24 19.99
C GLU A 198 -6.62 6.81 19.46
N LEU A 199 -7.34 5.98 20.21
CA LEU A 199 -7.63 4.59 19.81
C LEU A 199 -8.57 4.54 18.60
N GLU A 200 -9.65 5.32 18.60
CA GLU A 200 -10.60 5.41 17.49
C GLU A 200 -9.93 5.92 16.21
N TYR A 201 -9.05 6.92 16.33
CA TYR A 201 -8.25 7.44 15.21
C TYR A 201 -7.42 6.33 14.56
N CYS A 202 -6.68 5.55 15.37
CA CYS A 202 -5.89 4.42 14.92
C CYS A 202 -6.73 3.35 14.20
N ILE A 203 -7.88 3.00 14.78
CA ILE A 203 -8.78 1.98 14.24
C ILE A 203 -9.40 2.45 12.92
N THR A 204 -9.79 3.73 12.87
CA THR A 204 -10.46 4.32 11.71
C THR A 204 -9.56 4.30 10.48
N ASP A 205 -8.24 4.44 10.63
CA ASP A 205 -7.30 4.44 9.51
C ASP A 205 -7.30 3.12 8.74
N VAL A 206 -7.16 2.00 9.45
CA VAL A 206 -7.17 0.67 8.84
C VAL A 206 -8.56 0.28 8.31
N GLN A 207 -9.63 0.64 9.01
CA GLN A 207 -11.01 0.40 8.56
C GLN A 207 -11.33 1.18 7.28
N SER A 208 -11.01 2.48 7.26
CA SER A 208 -11.24 3.35 6.11
C SER A 208 -10.41 2.92 4.91
N LEU A 209 -9.19 2.43 5.13
CA LEU A 209 -8.36 1.88 4.07
C LEU A 209 -8.97 0.62 3.45
N VAL A 210 -9.46 -0.33 4.26
CA VAL A 210 -10.16 -1.53 3.77
C VAL A 210 -11.37 -1.15 2.93
N LEU A 211 -12.24 -0.27 3.45
CA LEU A 211 -13.44 0.18 2.74
C LEU A 211 -13.10 0.87 1.42
N ALA A 212 -12.11 1.76 1.43
CA ALA A 212 -11.69 2.49 0.24
C ALA A 212 -11.09 1.55 -0.82
N MET A 213 -10.25 0.59 -0.41
CA MET A 213 -9.65 -0.37 -1.34
C MET A 213 -10.69 -1.33 -1.91
N LYS A 214 -11.64 -1.81 -1.08
CA LYS A 214 -12.76 -2.65 -1.52
C LYS A 214 -13.61 -1.94 -2.58
N LYS A 215 -14.01 -0.70 -2.32
CA LYS A 215 -14.78 0.11 -3.28
C LYS A 215 -13.99 0.41 -4.55
N ARG A 216 -12.71 0.73 -4.45
CA ARG A 216 -11.83 0.96 -5.61
C ARG A 216 -11.72 -0.26 -6.50
N VAL A 217 -11.44 -1.42 -5.92
CA VAL A 217 -11.31 -2.69 -6.67
C VAL A 217 -12.63 -3.01 -7.38
N GLN A 218 -13.77 -2.84 -6.70
CA GLN A 218 -15.10 -3.03 -7.29
C GLN A 218 -15.38 -2.04 -8.44
N MET A 219 -15.12 -0.75 -8.25
CA MET A 219 -15.31 0.30 -9.28
C MET A 219 -14.52 0.02 -10.56
N ASN A 220 -13.34 -0.60 -10.44
CA ASN A 220 -12.49 -0.97 -11.55
C ASN A 220 -12.80 -2.36 -12.14
N GLY A 221 -13.81 -3.06 -11.64
CA GLY A 221 -14.15 -4.43 -12.09
C GLY A 221 -13.03 -5.44 -11.84
N ASP A 222 -12.20 -5.19 -10.82
CA ASP A 222 -11.08 -6.03 -10.42
C ASP A 222 -11.44 -6.94 -9.24
N ASN A 223 -10.52 -7.83 -8.90
CA ASN A 223 -10.44 -8.51 -7.62
C ASN A 223 -9.01 -8.40 -7.04
N LEU A 224 -8.76 -8.94 -5.85
CA LEU A 224 -7.44 -8.87 -5.19
C LEU A 224 -6.29 -9.51 -6.01
N ALA A 225 -6.61 -10.41 -6.95
CA ALA A 225 -5.63 -11.03 -7.84
C ALA A 225 -5.33 -10.20 -9.10
N THR A 226 -6.30 -9.42 -9.57
CA THR A 226 -6.16 -8.62 -10.81
C THR A 226 -5.79 -7.18 -10.56
N VAL A 227 -6.15 -6.60 -9.40
CA VAL A 227 -5.83 -5.22 -9.03
C VAL A 227 -4.34 -4.91 -9.29
N PRO A 228 -4.01 -3.87 -10.06
CA PRO A 228 -2.62 -3.49 -10.29
C PRO A 228 -1.95 -3.07 -8.99
N ILE A 229 -0.68 -3.42 -8.83
CA ILE A 229 0.14 -3.05 -7.65
C ILE A 229 0.63 -1.60 -7.68
N THR A 230 0.40 -0.86 -8.77
CA THR A 230 0.73 0.57 -8.91
C THR A 230 -0.36 1.31 -9.68
N SER A 231 -0.52 2.61 -9.46
CA SER A 231 -1.51 3.45 -10.17
C SER A 231 -1.34 3.41 -11.69
N THR A 232 -0.10 3.52 -12.19
CA THR A 232 0.23 3.41 -13.61
C THR A 232 -0.08 2.04 -14.22
N GLY A 233 -0.31 1.02 -13.38
CA GLY A 233 -0.72 -0.30 -13.83
C GLY A 233 -2.11 -0.31 -14.47
N TYR A 234 -3.02 0.57 -14.05
CA TYR A 234 -4.31 0.77 -14.72
C TYR A 234 -4.11 1.36 -16.12
N VAL A 235 -3.39 2.48 -16.20
CA VAL A 235 -3.09 3.14 -17.49
C VAL A 235 -2.41 2.17 -18.46
N ARG A 236 -1.41 1.41 -18.00
CA ARG A 236 -0.74 0.39 -18.83
C ARG A 236 -1.68 -0.71 -19.30
N ARG A 237 -2.65 -1.11 -18.46
CA ARG A 237 -3.66 -2.11 -18.84
C ARG A 237 -4.57 -1.53 -19.92
N ASP A 238 -5.04 -0.30 -19.76
CA ASP A 238 -5.92 0.37 -20.73
C ASP A 238 -5.20 0.55 -22.06
N CYS A 239 -3.96 1.05 -22.06
CA CYS A 239 -3.14 1.15 -23.26
C CYS A 239 -2.96 -0.21 -23.95
N LYS A 240 -2.66 -1.29 -23.20
CA LYS A 240 -2.53 -2.63 -23.77
C LYS A 240 -3.84 -3.17 -24.35
N ALA A 241 -4.97 -2.83 -23.75
CA ALA A 241 -6.28 -3.23 -24.25
C ALA A 241 -6.60 -2.50 -25.56
N SER A 242 -6.38 -1.19 -25.62
CA SER A 242 -6.59 -0.37 -26.82
C SER A 242 -5.66 -0.74 -27.97
N LEU A 243 -4.46 -1.23 -27.69
CA LEU A 243 -3.45 -1.56 -28.69
C LEU A 243 -3.41 -3.05 -29.06
N LYS A 244 -4.37 -3.84 -28.56
CA LYS A 244 -4.36 -5.32 -28.70
C LYS A 244 -4.30 -5.77 -30.17
N ASP A 245 -5.02 -5.09 -31.05
CA ASP A 245 -5.11 -5.46 -32.47
C ASP A 245 -3.87 -5.04 -33.27
N ARG A 246 -3.02 -4.20 -32.69
CA ARG A 246 -1.76 -3.71 -33.27
C ARG A 246 -0.54 -4.28 -32.57
N PHE A 247 -0.71 -5.38 -31.82
CA PHE A 247 0.34 -5.96 -30.98
C PHE A 247 1.59 -6.33 -31.79
N TYR A 248 1.42 -6.92 -32.99
CA TYR A 248 2.53 -7.33 -33.84
C TYR A 248 3.30 -6.12 -34.37
N ASP A 249 2.61 -5.13 -34.93
CA ASP A 249 3.21 -3.88 -35.41
C ASP A 249 4.05 -3.18 -34.32
N ILE A 250 3.51 -3.06 -33.10
CA ILE A 250 4.22 -2.43 -31.98
C ILE A 250 5.44 -3.25 -31.56
N ASN A 251 5.33 -4.58 -31.64
CA ASN A 251 6.43 -5.46 -31.27
C ASN A 251 7.59 -5.38 -32.26
N GLU A 252 7.31 -5.15 -33.55
CA GLU A 252 8.33 -4.91 -34.59
C GLU A 252 9.01 -3.55 -34.45
N MET A 253 8.30 -2.54 -33.93
CA MET A 253 8.86 -1.20 -33.68
C MET A 253 9.78 -1.11 -32.46
N LYS A 254 10.01 -2.22 -31.74
CA LYS A 254 10.84 -2.20 -30.53
C LYS A 254 12.30 -1.89 -30.90
N PRO A 255 12.90 -0.84 -30.30
CA PRO A 255 14.29 -0.54 -30.56
C PRO A 255 15.19 -1.66 -30.02
N ASP A 256 16.31 -1.89 -30.70
CA ASP A 256 17.40 -2.68 -30.13
C ASP A 256 18.01 -1.96 -28.90
N GLU A 257 18.88 -2.64 -28.16
CA GLU A 257 19.47 -2.09 -26.94
C GLU A 257 20.21 -0.76 -27.19
N ARG A 258 20.95 -0.66 -28.29
CA ARG A 258 21.71 0.54 -28.63
C ARG A 258 20.78 1.70 -28.94
N GLN A 259 19.77 1.47 -29.79
CA GLN A 259 18.73 2.44 -30.12
C GLN A 259 17.99 2.89 -28.87
N TYR A 260 17.59 1.96 -28.01
CA TYR A 260 16.92 2.26 -26.74
C TYR A 260 17.77 3.17 -25.84
N ARG A 261 19.06 2.87 -25.68
CA ARG A 261 19.99 3.71 -24.90
C ARG A 261 20.11 5.12 -25.48
N LEU A 262 20.14 5.27 -26.80
CA LEU A 262 20.18 6.59 -27.46
C LEU A 262 18.87 7.35 -27.27
N LEU A 263 17.72 6.71 -27.48
CA LEU A 263 16.39 7.30 -27.26
C LEU A 263 16.22 7.75 -25.80
N ARG A 264 16.68 6.94 -24.84
CA ARG A 264 16.68 7.30 -23.40
C ARG A 264 17.55 8.50 -23.09
N LYS A 265 18.69 8.68 -23.77
CA LYS A 265 19.55 9.86 -23.62
C LYS A 265 18.94 11.11 -24.25
N ALA A 266 18.22 10.96 -25.36
CA ALA A 266 17.53 12.06 -26.03
C ALA A 266 16.27 12.51 -25.27
N PHE A 267 15.62 11.59 -24.54
CA PHE A 267 14.40 11.86 -23.79
C PHE A 267 14.63 12.90 -22.69
N ARG A 268 13.73 13.90 -22.62
CA ARG A 268 13.74 14.95 -21.59
C ARG A 268 12.35 15.09 -20.95
N GLY A 269 12.32 15.56 -19.71
CA GLY A 269 11.07 15.89 -19.01
C GLY A 269 10.46 17.20 -19.47
N GLY A 270 9.41 17.64 -18.77
CA GLY A 270 8.83 18.97 -18.98
C GLY A 270 9.82 20.09 -18.66
N ASN A 271 9.67 21.23 -19.34
CA ASN A 271 10.48 22.42 -19.06
C ASN A 271 9.91 23.16 -17.85
N THR A 272 10.69 23.25 -16.77
CA THR A 272 10.38 24.08 -15.61
C THR A 272 11.43 25.18 -15.50
N HIS A 273 11.00 26.43 -15.50
CA HIS A 273 11.92 27.58 -15.44
C HIS A 273 11.31 28.72 -14.62
N ALA A 274 12.13 29.38 -13.81
CA ALA A 274 11.78 30.62 -13.13
C ALA A 274 12.47 31.78 -13.84
N ASN A 275 11.72 32.83 -14.19
CA ASN A 275 12.31 34.01 -14.80
C ASN A 275 13.27 34.69 -13.80
N ARG A 276 14.54 34.82 -14.20
CA ARG A 276 15.64 35.38 -13.37
C ARG A 276 15.31 36.76 -12.80
N ALA A 277 14.58 37.60 -13.53
CA ALA A 277 14.25 38.96 -13.07
C ALA A 277 13.35 38.97 -11.82
N TYR A 278 12.64 37.87 -11.57
CA TYR A 278 11.64 37.71 -10.52
C TYR A 278 12.04 36.72 -9.42
N ALA A 279 13.14 35.98 -9.60
CA ALA A 279 13.64 35.06 -8.59
C ALA A 279 13.97 35.80 -7.28
N GLY A 280 13.47 35.29 -6.15
CA GLY A 280 13.68 35.87 -4.82
C GLY A 280 12.84 37.11 -4.50
N LYS A 281 11.88 37.49 -5.35
CA LYS A 281 11.00 38.65 -5.12
C LYS A 281 9.58 38.21 -4.77
N ILE A 282 8.92 39.03 -3.93
CA ILE A 282 7.48 38.92 -3.70
C ILE A 282 6.77 39.64 -4.86
N ILE A 283 6.06 38.87 -5.68
CA ILE A 283 5.25 39.39 -6.79
C ILE A 283 3.80 39.37 -6.32
N LYS A 284 3.10 40.50 -6.50
CA LYS A 284 1.66 40.62 -6.21
C LYS A 284 0.88 40.54 -7.53
N ASP A 285 -0.40 40.18 -7.44
CA ASP A 285 -1.35 40.18 -8.57
C ASP A 285 -0.93 39.29 -9.76
N VAL A 286 -0.49 38.06 -9.46
CA VAL A 286 -0.08 37.08 -10.48
C VAL A 286 -1.27 36.32 -11.06
N TYR A 287 -1.19 36.02 -12.35
CA TYR A 287 -2.13 35.15 -13.06
C TYR A 287 -1.44 33.83 -13.46
N SER A 288 -2.19 32.73 -13.47
CA SER A 288 -1.71 31.41 -13.87
C SER A 288 -2.47 30.89 -15.08
N TYR A 289 -1.75 30.34 -16.05
CA TYR A 289 -2.31 29.68 -17.22
C TYR A 289 -1.78 28.24 -17.27
N ASP A 290 -2.68 27.27 -17.43
CA ASP A 290 -2.33 25.85 -17.50
C ASP A 290 -2.98 25.21 -18.73
N ILE A 291 -2.21 24.41 -19.47
CA ILE A 291 -2.68 23.70 -20.65
C ILE A 291 -3.23 22.35 -20.20
N VAL A 292 -4.55 22.22 -20.23
CA VAL A 292 -5.24 20.98 -19.88
C VAL A 292 -4.75 19.83 -20.77
N SER A 293 -4.32 18.73 -20.16
CA SER A 293 -3.91 17.52 -20.86
C SER A 293 -2.85 17.75 -21.95
N CYS A 294 -1.84 18.57 -21.65
CA CYS A 294 -0.78 18.92 -22.60
C CYS A 294 -0.15 17.69 -23.28
N TYR A 295 0.31 16.69 -22.52
CA TYR A 295 0.92 15.48 -23.09
C TYR A 295 -0.04 14.66 -23.96
N PRO A 296 -1.27 14.29 -23.52
CA PRO A 296 -2.24 13.64 -24.39
C PRO A 296 -2.55 14.43 -25.68
N THR A 297 -2.63 15.76 -25.59
CA THR A 297 -2.89 16.61 -26.76
C THR A 297 -1.78 16.47 -27.79
N GLN A 298 -0.51 16.50 -27.35
CA GLN A 298 0.65 16.32 -28.23
C GLN A 298 0.77 14.90 -28.83
N GLN A 299 0.09 13.90 -28.26
CA GLN A 299 0.06 12.54 -28.82
C GLN A 299 -0.97 12.38 -29.93
N LEU A 300 -1.96 13.27 -30.01
CA LEU A 300 -3.01 13.26 -31.03
C LEU A 300 -2.65 14.08 -32.29
N THR A 301 -1.74 15.05 -32.14
CA THR A 301 -1.27 15.96 -33.18
C THR A 301 0.03 15.48 -33.80
#